data_AF-A0A257AL21-F1
#
_entry.id   AF-A0A257AL21-F1
#
_cell.length_a   1.000
_cell.length_b   1.000
_cell.length_c   1.000
_cell.angle_alpha   90.00
_cell.angle_beta   90.00
_cell.angle_gamma   90.00
#
_symmetry.space_group_name_H-M   'P 1'
#
loop_
_entity.id
_entity.type
_entity.pdbx_description
1 polymer ?
#
loop_
_entity_poly.entity_id
_entity_poly.type
_entity_poly.pdbx_seq_one_letter_code
_entity_poly.pdbx_strand_id
1 'polypeptide(L)'
;MRQLNEVEPEVEVVVKKIDGSSEVKAHLDELGISEGSELTVVATEPVHLHVGPISLRAGGVAGKESVVARGWADKVYVEKAGDGAGA
;
A
#
# COMPACT_ATOMS: atom_id res chain seq x y z
N MET A 1 -3.49 -6.37 20.54
CA MET A 1 -4.40 -5.35 19.98
C MET A 1 -3.78 -4.86 18.69
N ARG A 2 -4.56 -4.70 17.62
CA ARG A 2 -4.09 -4.20 16.31
C ARG A 2 -4.57 -2.77 16.12
N GLN A 3 -3.88 -1.99 15.31
CA GLN A 3 -4.31 -0.63 14.98
C GLN A 3 -5.46 -0.65 13.96
N LEU A 4 -6.30 0.38 13.93
CA LEU A 4 -7.45 0.46 13.01
C LEU A 4 -7.01 0.44 11.52
N ASN A 5 -5.82 0.97 11.21
CA ASN A 5 -5.23 0.95 9.85
C ASN A 5 -4.69 -0.41 9.41
N GLU A 6 -4.65 -1.42 10.29
CA GLU A 6 -4.27 -2.80 9.98
C GLU A 6 -5.49 -3.72 9.82
N VAL A 7 -6.71 -3.18 9.96
CA VAL A 7 -7.96 -3.94 9.88
C VAL A 7 -8.40 -4.03 8.42
N GLU A 8 -8.74 -5.23 7.97
CA GLU A 8 -9.27 -5.46 6.63
C GLU A 8 -10.69 -4.86 6.48
N PRO A 9 -11.11 -4.49 5.27
CA PRO A 9 -12.49 -4.11 4.99
C PRO A 9 -13.50 -5.20 5.37
N GLU A 10 -14.75 -4.77 5.53
CA GLU A 10 -15.92 -5.60 5.83
C GLU A 10 -15.84 -6.35 7.17
N VAL A 11 -15.03 -5.85 8.10
CA VAL A 11 -14.85 -6.41 9.45
C VAL A 11 -15.46 -5.48 10.51
N GLU A 12 -16.19 -6.06 11.47
CA GLU A 12 -16.64 -5.38 12.68
C GLU A 12 -15.57 -5.41 13.77
N VAL A 13 -15.32 -4.26 14.38
CA VAL A 13 -14.32 -4.09 15.44
C VAL A 13 -14.88 -3.27 16.60
N VAL A 14 -14.30 -3.46 17.78
CA VAL A 14 -14.63 -2.66 18.97
C VAL A 14 -13.41 -1.83 19.35
N VAL A 15 -13.60 -0.52 19.49
CA VAL A 15 -12.53 0.38 19.96
C VAL A 15 -12.18 0.04 21.40
N LYS A 16 -10.98 -0.52 21.63
CA LYS A 16 -10.54 -0.90 22.99
C LYS A 16 -9.78 0.19 23.72
N LYS A 17 -9.12 1.09 23.00
CA LYS A 17 -8.28 2.14 23.55
C LYS A 17 -8.08 3.26 22.52
N ILE A 18 -8.11 4.51 22.97
CA ILE A 18 -7.67 5.67 22.18
C ILE A 18 -6.51 6.35 22.91
N ASP A 19 -5.35 6.40 22.26
CA ASP A 19 -4.17 7.14 22.71
C ASP A 19 -4.17 8.56 22.12
N GLY A 20 -3.83 9.57 22.92
CA GLY A 20 -3.83 10.98 22.50
C GLY A 20 -4.22 11.95 23.61
N SER A 21 -4.19 13.26 23.31
CA SER A 21 -4.65 14.31 24.24
C SER A 21 -6.17 14.31 24.40
N SER A 22 -6.68 15.10 25.35
CA SER A 22 -8.11 15.33 25.52
C SER A 22 -8.78 15.87 24.27
N GLU A 23 -8.13 16.74 23.50
CA GLU A 23 -8.68 17.24 22.23
C GLU A 23 -8.85 16.13 21.20
N VAL A 24 -7.88 15.21 21.08
CA VAL A 24 -7.99 14.07 20.13
C VAL A 24 -9.17 13.18 20.51
N LYS A 25 -9.31 12.86 21.81
CA LYS A 25 -10.42 12.03 22.30
C LYS A 25 -11.77 12.71 22.09
N ALA A 26 -11.88 14.00 22.38
CA ALA A 26 -13.11 14.77 22.17
C ALA A 26 -13.51 14.81 20.69
N HIS A 27 -12.55 15.05 19.79
CA HIS A 27 -12.84 15.09 18.36
C HIS A 27 -13.32 13.74 17.80
N LEU A 28 -12.72 12.62 18.25
CA LEU A 28 -13.17 11.30 17.85
C LEU A 28 -14.55 10.95 18.43
N ASP A 29 -14.83 11.38 19.67
CA ASP A 29 -16.14 11.21 20.30
C ASP A 29 -17.27 11.94 19.53
N GLU A 30 -17.00 13.14 19.01
CA GLU A 30 -17.92 13.88 18.13
C GLU A 30 -18.26 13.11 16.83
N LEU A 31 -17.36 12.24 16.37
CA LEU A 31 -17.55 11.36 15.21
C LEU A 31 -18.22 10.02 15.58
N GLY A 32 -18.57 9.81 16.85
CA GLY A 32 -19.11 8.55 17.35
C GLY A 32 -18.05 7.47 17.59
N ILE A 33 -16.77 7.86 17.71
CA ILE A 33 -15.64 6.95 17.92
C ILE A 33 -15.09 7.15 19.33
N SER A 34 -15.57 6.34 20.26
CA SER A 34 -15.10 6.32 21.65
C SER A 34 -14.73 4.90 22.09
N GLU A 35 -14.01 4.77 23.20
CA GLU A 35 -13.70 3.45 23.76
C GLU A 35 -15.00 2.69 24.09
N GLY A 36 -15.14 1.47 23.54
CA GLY A 36 -16.36 0.67 23.59
C GLY A 36 -17.24 0.79 22.34
N SER A 37 -16.99 1.75 21.45
CA SER A 37 -17.74 1.90 20.20
C SER A 37 -17.49 0.71 19.26
N GLU A 38 -18.57 0.23 18.65
CA GLU A 38 -18.55 -0.78 17.59
C GLU A 38 -18.47 -0.07 16.24
N LEU A 39 -17.52 -0.49 15.40
CA LEU A 39 -17.28 0.10 14.09
C LEU A 39 -17.31 -1.02 13.04
N THR A 40 -17.91 -0.75 11.88
CA THR A 40 -17.76 -1.58 10.69
C THR A 40 -16.74 -0.91 9.78
N VAL A 41 -15.60 -1.56 9.51
CA VAL A 41 -14.62 -1.05 8.54
C VAL A 41 -15.18 -1.27 7.15
N VAL A 42 -15.73 -0.24 6.51
CA VAL A 42 -16.39 -0.40 5.20
C VAL A 42 -15.39 -0.58 4.05
N ALA A 43 -14.29 0.17 4.07
CA ALA A 43 -13.25 0.11 3.05
C ALA A 43 -11.90 0.61 3.62
N THR A 44 -10.81 0.08 3.07
CA THR A 44 -9.45 0.60 3.26
C THR A 44 -8.89 0.93 1.89
N GLU A 45 -8.82 2.22 1.55
CA GLU A 45 -8.20 2.59 0.27
C GLU A 45 -6.69 2.32 0.34
N PRO A 46 -6.09 1.72 -0.70
CA PRO A 46 -4.65 1.59 -0.77
C PRO A 46 -4.01 2.98 -0.68
N VAL A 47 -2.97 3.12 0.15
CA VAL A 47 -2.07 4.27 0.04
C VAL A 47 -1.42 4.18 -1.33
N HIS A 48 -1.95 4.89 -2.32
CA HIS A 48 -1.47 4.83 -3.70
C HIS A 48 -0.06 5.42 -3.75
N LEU A 49 0.97 4.58 -3.76
CA LEU A 49 2.31 4.98 -4.12
C LEU A 49 2.28 5.35 -5.62
N HIS A 50 2.38 6.64 -5.96
CA HIS A 50 2.54 7.09 -7.34
C HIS A 50 3.91 6.67 -7.88
N VAL A 51 4.02 5.41 -8.27
CA VAL A 51 5.24 4.88 -8.87
C VAL A 51 5.18 5.12 -10.37
N GLY A 52 5.94 6.13 -10.83
CA GLY A 52 6.03 6.54 -12.23
C GLY A 52 6.53 5.43 -13.18
N PRO A 53 6.57 5.71 -14.50
CA PRO A 53 6.99 4.74 -15.51
C PRO A 53 8.47 4.36 -15.37
N ILE A 54 8.87 3.26 -16.01
CA ILE A 54 10.22 2.71 -15.96
C ILE A 54 10.99 3.14 -17.21
N SER A 55 12.10 3.85 -17.03
CA SER A 55 13.04 4.15 -18.11
C SER A 55 14.06 3.01 -18.26
N LEU A 56 14.29 2.54 -19.48
CA LEU A 56 15.22 1.45 -19.76
C LEU A 56 15.97 1.67 -21.08
N ARG A 57 17.10 0.96 -21.23
CA ARG A 57 17.93 0.97 -22.43
C ARG A 57 18.14 -0.46 -22.94
N ALA A 58 17.80 -0.72 -24.19
CA ALA A 58 17.92 -2.06 -24.77
C ALA A 58 19.36 -2.34 -25.25
N GLY A 59 19.98 -3.43 -24.76
CA GLY A 59 21.34 -3.81 -25.14
C GLY A 59 21.48 -4.33 -26.57
N GLY A 60 20.44 -4.97 -27.12
CA GLY A 60 20.49 -5.61 -28.44
C GLY A 60 20.14 -4.70 -29.64
N VAL A 61 19.42 -3.59 -29.43
CA VAL A 61 18.99 -2.68 -30.50
C VAL A 61 19.60 -1.30 -30.29
N ALA A 62 20.81 -1.08 -30.82
CA ALA A 62 21.51 0.20 -30.87
C ALA A 62 21.47 1.06 -29.58
N GLY A 63 21.36 0.42 -28.40
CA GLY A 63 21.22 1.14 -27.14
C GLY A 63 19.99 2.06 -27.06
N LYS A 64 18.87 1.72 -27.73
CA LYS A 64 17.64 2.54 -27.73
C LYS A 64 17.13 2.75 -26.30
N GLU A 65 16.91 4.00 -25.94
CA GLU A 65 16.22 4.39 -24.70
C GLU A 65 14.70 4.35 -24.90
N SER A 66 13.98 3.90 -23.89
CA SER A 66 12.52 3.80 -23.92
C SER A 66 11.93 3.95 -22.52
N VAL A 67 10.73 4.50 -22.46
CA VAL A 67 9.92 4.62 -21.24
C VAL A 67 8.77 3.63 -21.34
N VAL A 68 8.62 2.79 -20.32
CA VAL A 68 7.63 1.72 -20.27
C VAL A 68 6.67 1.99 -19.10
N ALA A 69 5.37 2.09 -19.41
CA ALA A 69 4.34 2.18 -18.37
C ALA A 69 4.29 0.88 -17.55
N ARG A 70 3.89 0.95 -16.27
CA ARG A 70 3.94 -0.21 -15.37
C ARG A 70 3.10 -1.40 -15.82
N GLY A 71 1.95 -1.15 -16.45
CA GLY A 71 1.12 -2.21 -17.04
C GLY A 71 1.71 -2.87 -18.28
N TRP A 72 2.85 -2.41 -18.79
CA TRP A 72 3.66 -3.15 -19.77
C TRP A 72 4.80 -3.88 -19.09
N ALA A 73 5.40 -3.27 -18.05
CA ALA A 73 6.49 -3.87 -17.29
C ALA A 73 6.06 -5.11 -16.48
N ASP A 74 4.82 -5.15 -16.00
CA ASP A 74 4.24 -6.27 -15.24
C ASP A 74 4.21 -7.61 -15.99
N LYS A 75 4.33 -7.57 -17.33
CA LYS A 75 4.33 -8.73 -18.24
C LYS A 75 5.75 -9.18 -18.61
N VAL A 76 6.78 -8.47 -18.16
CA VAL A 76 8.18 -8.72 -18.54
C VAL A 76 8.91 -9.33 -17.35
N TYR A 77 9.23 -10.61 -17.46
CA TYR A 77 10.05 -11.34 -16.49
C TYR A 77 11.52 -11.19 -16.86
N VAL A 78 12.36 -10.87 -15.87
CA VAL A 78 13.79 -10.64 -16.06
C VAL A 78 14.60 -11.47 -15.07
N GLU A 79 15.74 -11.95 -15.51
CA GLU A 79 16.77 -12.54 -14.65
C GLU A 79 17.97 -11.59 -14.59
N LYS A 80 18.70 -11.63 -13.47
CA LYS A 80 19.95 -10.88 -13.36
C LYS A 80 20.99 -11.53 -14.25
N ALA A 81 21.57 -10.74 -15.17
CA ALA A 81 22.68 -11.21 -15.99
C ALA A 81 23.83 -11.70 -15.09
N GLY A 82 24.21 -12.97 -15.22
CA GLY A 82 25.29 -13.61 -14.45
C GLY A 82 24.86 -14.52 -13.30
N ASP A 83 23.56 -14.68 -12.99
CA ASP A 83 23.08 -15.65 -11.99
C ASP A 83 22.58 -16.98 -12.60
N GLY A 84 22.91 -17.24 -13.87
CA GLY A 84 22.74 -18.55 -14.50
C GLY A 84 24.01 -19.38 -14.39
N ALA A 85 23.99 -20.37 -13.49
CA ALA A 85 25.03 -21.37 -13.34
C ALA A 85 25.24 -22.17 -14.64
N GLY A 86 26.45 -22.11 -15.18
CA GLY A 86 26.97 -23.14 -16.08
C GLY A 86 27.50 -24.30 -15.27
N ALA A 87 26.71 -25.38 -15.22
CA ALA A 87 27.23 -26.74 -15.16
C ALA A 87 27.57 -27.19 -16.58
#